data_AF-A0A0C9TND0-F1
#
_entry.id   AF-A0A0C9TND0-F1
#
_cell.length_a   1.000
_cell.length_b   1.000
_cell.length_c   1.000
_cell.angle_alpha   90.00
_cell.angle_beta   90.00
_cell.angle_gamma   90.00
#
_symmetry.space_group_name_H-M   'P 1'
#
loop_
_entity.id
_entity.type
_entity.pdbx_description
1 polymer ?
#
loop_
_entity_poly.entity_id
_entity_poly.type
_entity_poly.pdbx_seq_one_letter_code
_entity_poly.pdbx_strand_id
1 'polypeptide(L)'
;MVSDFVCPELGWLKSKNGTQEARLILKTGKSQEGYFTCDDLCRQVELAIEIFEDHFPGTATAAFMFDNAPSHQKRAPDALSARYMPKYP
;
A
#
# COMPACT_ATOMS: atom_id res chain seq x y z
N MET A 1 3.72 -8.76 -0.54
CA MET A 1 2.66 -8.02 0.18
C MET A 1 1.66 -7.50 -0.84
N VAL A 2 0.37 -7.50 -0.51
CA VAL A 2 -0.67 -6.87 -1.34
C VAL A 2 -1.34 -5.80 -0.48
N SER A 3 -1.51 -4.61 -1.03
CA SER A 3 -2.34 -3.53 -0.48
C SER A 3 -3.45 -3.25 -1.47
N ASP A 4 -4.70 -3.13 -1.04
CA ASP A 4 -5.84 -2.91 -1.92
C ASP A 4 -7.03 -2.32 -1.15
N PHE A 5 -7.98 -1.74 -1.88
CA PHE A 5 -9.24 -1.24 -1.32
C PHE A 5 -10.43 -1.98 -1.91
N VAL A 6 -11.40 -2.27 -1.05
CA VAL A 6 -12.66 -2.91 -1.42
C VAL A 6 -13.81 -2.13 -0.79
N CYS A 7 -14.86 -1.85 -1.57
CA CYS A 7 -16.11 -1.30 -1.04
C CYS A 7 -17.32 -2.13 -1.51
N PRO A 8 -18.45 -2.09 -0.78
CA PRO A 8 -19.65 -2.86 -1.12
C PRO A 8 -20.20 -2.58 -2.53
N GLU A 9 -20.10 -1.33 -2.99
CA GLU A 9 -20.71 -0.87 -4.23
C GLU A 9 -19.91 -1.26 -5.48
N LEU A 10 -18.58 -1.27 -5.38
CA LEU A 10 -17.68 -1.50 -6.52
C LEU A 10 -16.90 -2.82 -6.44
N GLY A 11 -16.89 -3.47 -5.28
CA GLY A 11 -15.93 -4.53 -5.00
C GLY A 11 -14.52 -3.96 -4.93
N TRP A 12 -13.55 -4.61 -5.58
CA TRP A 12 -12.17 -4.11 -5.66
C TRP A 12 -12.14 -2.77 -6.40
N LEU A 13 -11.45 -1.78 -5.83
CA LEU A 13 -11.47 -0.43 -6.35
C LEU A 13 -10.67 -0.32 -7.66
N LYS A 14 -11.41 -0.16 -8.77
CA LYS A 14 -10.90 -0.07 -10.13
C LYS A 14 -11.58 1.08 -10.87
N SER A 15 -10.89 1.70 -11.82
CA SER A 15 -11.50 2.70 -12.71
C SER A 15 -12.65 2.09 -13.53
N LYS A 16 -13.60 2.91 -13.96
CA LYS A 16 -14.77 2.47 -14.77
C LYS A 16 -14.38 1.71 -16.04
N ASN A 17 -13.26 2.11 -16.67
CA ASN A 17 -12.73 1.49 -17.87
C ASN A 17 -11.78 0.30 -17.57
N GLY A 18 -11.52 -0.01 -16.30
CA GLY A 18 -10.65 -1.10 -15.86
C GLY A 18 -9.15 -0.92 -16.12
N THR A 19 -8.70 0.26 -16.55
CA THR A 19 -7.27 0.51 -16.86
C THR A 19 -6.43 0.83 -15.64
N GLN A 20 -7.05 1.27 -14.55
CA GLN A 20 -6.39 1.58 -13.28
C GLN A 20 -7.04 0.77 -12.16
N GLU A 21 -6.20 0.32 -11.23
CA GLU A 21 -6.64 -0.29 -9.97
C GLU A 21 -5.82 0.28 -8.82
N ALA A 22 -6.45 0.46 -7.67
CA ALA A 22 -5.75 0.94 -6.47
C ALA A 22 -4.85 -0.13 -5.84
N ARG A 23 -4.86 -1.36 -6.38
CA ARG A 23 -4.07 -2.48 -5.89
C ARG A 23 -2.58 -2.26 -6.12
N LEU A 24 -1.80 -2.46 -5.06
CA LEU A 24 -0.35 -2.56 -5.13
C LEU A 24 0.11 -3.96 -4.75
N ILE A 25 0.92 -4.55 -5.62
CA ILE A 25 1.58 -5.85 -5.40
C ILE A 25 3.06 -5.60 -5.17
N LEU A 26 3.51 -5.74 -3.93
CA LEU A 26 4.93 -5.66 -3.58
C LEU A 26 5.55 -7.04 -3.57
N LYS A 27 6.56 -7.25 -4.42
CA LYS A 27 7.31 -8.51 -4.50
C LYS A 27 8.44 -8.50 -3.48
N THR A 28 8.12 -8.95 -2.28
CA THR A 28 9.09 -9.16 -1.20
C THR A 28 10.04 -10.33 -1.52
N GLY A 29 11.32 -10.23 -1.15
CA GLY A 29 12.29 -11.34 -1.27
C GLY A 29 13.40 -11.07 -2.29
N LYS A 30 13.79 -12.11 -3.07
CA LYS A 30 14.94 -12.08 -4.01
C LYS A 30 14.96 -10.89 -4.97
N SER A 31 13.80 -10.31 -5.27
CA SER A 31 13.63 -9.17 -6.19
C SER A 31 13.89 -7.80 -5.56
N GLN A 32 14.08 -7.71 -4.23
CA GLN A 32 14.51 -6.49 -3.49
C GLN A 32 13.67 -5.21 -3.72
N GLU A 33 12.34 -5.29 -3.94
CA GLU A 33 11.50 -4.08 -4.03
C GLU A 33 11.32 -3.33 -2.69
N GLY A 34 12.09 -3.69 -1.66
CA GLY A 34 12.11 -2.99 -0.38
C GLY A 34 10.89 -3.28 0.49
N TYR A 35 10.52 -2.27 1.30
CA TYR A 35 9.37 -2.29 2.19
C TYR A 35 8.29 -1.38 1.62
N PHE A 36 7.02 -1.69 1.90
CA PHE A 36 5.95 -0.73 1.68
C PHE A 36 6.14 0.47 2.61
N THR A 37 6.22 1.67 2.03
CA THR A 37 6.51 2.90 2.77
C THR A 37 5.25 3.74 2.97
N CYS A 38 5.32 4.74 3.86
CA CYS A 38 4.26 5.74 3.98
C CYS A 38 4.04 6.50 2.67
N ASP A 39 5.10 6.75 1.88
CA ASP A 39 4.96 7.40 0.58
C ASP A 39 4.19 6.53 -0.42
N ASP A 40 4.40 5.21 -0.38
CA ASP A 40 3.63 4.27 -1.20
C ASP A 40 2.15 4.26 -0.78
N LEU A 41 1.88 4.32 0.52
CA LEU A 41 0.53 4.44 1.05
C LEU A 41 -0.15 5.73 0.58
N CYS A 42 0.50 6.89 0.72
CA CYS A 42 -0.06 8.17 0.28
C CYS A 42 -0.38 8.14 -1.22
N ARG A 43 0.55 7.68 -2.06
CA ARG A 43 0.34 7.56 -3.51
C ARG A 43 -0.81 6.61 -3.86
N GLN A 44 -0.93 5.49 -3.14
CA GLN A 44 -2.05 4.56 -3.32
C GLN A 44 -3.39 5.20 -2.99
N VAL A 45 -3.43 5.96 -1.89
CA VAL A 45 -4.65 6.63 -1.41
C VAL A 45 -5.06 7.76 -2.34
N GLU A 46 -4.12 8.55 -2.86
CA GLU A 46 -4.40 9.58 -3.86
C GLU A 46 -5.08 8.99 -5.10
N LEU A 47 -4.52 7.91 -5.67
CA LEU A 47 -5.14 7.20 -6.79
C LEU A 47 -6.51 6.61 -6.43
N ALA A 48 -6.66 6.08 -5.21
CA ALA A 48 -7.93 5.53 -4.74
C ALA A 48 -9.02 6.62 -4.63
N ILE A 49 -8.65 7.82 -4.16
CA ILE A 49 -9.54 8.99 -4.11
C ILE A 49 -9.97 9.37 -5.53
N GLU A 50 -9.03 9.48 -6.48
CA GLU A 50 -9.35 9.80 -7.88
C GLU A 50 -10.34 8.79 -8.50
N ILE A 51 -10.10 7.49 -8.29
CA ILE A 51 -10.99 6.43 -8.78
C ILE A 51 -12.37 6.54 -8.11
N PHE A 52 -12.41 6.77 -6.79
CA PHE A 52 -13.67 6.87 -6.05
C PHE A 52 -14.51 8.07 -6.49
N GLU A 53 -13.89 9.25 -6.62
CA GLU A 53 -14.56 10.48 -7.05
C GLU A 53 -15.07 10.38 -8.50
N ASP A 54 -14.37 9.66 -9.38
CA ASP A 54 -14.91 9.35 -10.72
C ASP A 54 -16.19 8.52 -10.62
N HIS A 55 -16.24 7.48 -9.79
CA HIS A 55 -17.46 6.66 -9.61
C HIS A 55 -18.61 7.40 -8.94
N PHE A 56 -18.31 8.31 -8.00
CA PHE A 56 -19.31 8.99 -7.17
C PHE A 56 -19.11 10.51 -7.13
N PRO A 57 -19.23 11.24 -8.26
CA PRO A 57 -18.85 12.65 -8.36
C PRO A 57 -19.73 13.54 -7.47
N GLY A 58 -19.25 13.82 -6.25
CA GLY A 58 -19.96 14.60 -5.23
C GLY A 58 -21.23 13.92 -4.66
N THR A 59 -21.43 12.62 -4.91
CA THR A 59 -22.65 11.90 -4.50
C THR A 59 -22.46 10.98 -3.31
N ALA A 60 -21.21 10.67 -2.95
CA ALA A 60 -20.87 9.86 -1.78
C ALA A 60 -19.57 10.35 -1.13
N THR A 61 -19.32 9.93 0.10
CA THR A 61 -18.07 10.20 0.82
C THR A 61 -17.44 8.88 1.24
N ALA A 62 -16.19 8.65 0.83
CA ALA A 62 -15.43 7.47 1.24
C ALA A 62 -14.81 7.66 2.63
N ALA A 63 -14.82 6.59 3.44
CA ALA A 63 -14.01 6.49 4.65
C ALA A 63 -12.96 5.40 4.45
N PHE A 64 -11.68 5.80 4.31
CA PHE A 64 -10.57 4.87 4.14
C PHE A 64 -10.11 4.34 5.50
N MET A 65 -10.03 3.00 5.63
CA MET A 65 -9.62 2.32 6.85
C MET A 65 -8.31 1.56 6.62
N PHE A 66 -7.40 1.66 7.58
CA PHE A 66 -6.09 1.01 7.54
C PHE A 66 -5.90 0.20 8.82
N ASP A 67 -5.60 -1.09 8.67
CA ASP A 67 -5.19 -1.94 9.79
C ASP A 67 -3.66 -1.91 9.90
N ASN A 68 -3.16 -1.21 10.92
CA ASN A 68 -1.73 -1.19 11.23
C ASN A 68 -1.44 -2.17 12.37
N ALA A 69 -0.97 -3.37 12.03
CA ALA A 69 -0.49 -4.32 13.01
C ALA A 69 0.80 -3.77 13.68
N PRO A 70 0.84 -3.57 15.01
CA PRO A 70 1.97 -2.95 15.70
C PRO A 70 3.25 -3.79 15.69
N SER A 71 3.17 -5.05 15.24
CA SER A 71 4.27 -6.02 15.25
C SER A 71 5.28 -5.86 14.11
N HIS A 72 5.03 -4.99 13.12
CA HIS A 72 5.89 -4.83 11.95
C HIS A 72 6.42 -3.40 11.79
N GLN A 73 7.33 -3.00 12.67
CA GLN A 73 8.04 -1.72 12.50
C GLN A 73 9.18 -1.85 11.49
N LYS A 74 9.29 -0.85 10.62
CA LYS A 74 10.46 -0.69 9.74
C LYS A 74 11.70 -0.43 10.61
N ARG A 75 12.79 -1.17 10.35
CA ARG A 75 14.09 -0.89 10.96
C ARG A 75 14.57 0.51 10.54
N ALA A 76 15.16 1.26 11.47
CA ALA A 76 15.72 2.58 11.15
C ALA A 76 16.76 2.48 10.00
N PRO A 77 16.86 3.49 9.12
CA PRO A 77 17.76 3.45 7.96
C PRO A 77 19.23 3.20 8.32
N ASP A 78 19.64 3.70 9.48
CA ASP A 78 20.98 3.62 10.06
C ASP A 78 21.16 2.46 11.05
N ALA A 79 20.11 1.67 11.32
CA ALA A 79 20.22 0.58 12.28
C ALA A 79 21.10 -0.55 11.74
N LEU A 80 21.93 -1.09 12.65
CA LEU A 80 22.86 -2.19 12.37
C LEU A 80 22.12 -3.37 11.74
N SER A 81 22.72 -3.93 10.70
CA SER A 81 22.17 -5.07 9.98
C SER A 81 22.95 -6.33 10.32
N ALA A 82 22.28 -7.30 10.94
CA ALA A 82 22.87 -8.62 11.19
C ALA A 82 23.43 -9.27 9.91
N ARG A 83 22.93 -8.89 8.72
CA ARG A 83 23.48 -9.31 7.41
C ARG A 83 24.95 -8.94 7.21
N TYR A 84 25.40 -7.83 7.79
CA TYR A 84 26.76 -7.30 7.64
C TYR A 84 27.60 -7.48 8.89
N MET A 85 27.06 -8.14 9.92
CA MET A 85 27.80 -8.42 11.14
C MET A 85 28.58 -9.73 10.97
N PRO A 86 29.88 -9.78 11.33
CA PRO A 86 30.64 -11.01 11.34
C PRO A 86 30.06 -11.97 12.39
N LYS A 87 30.02 -13.26 12.05
CA LYS A 87 29.45 -14.30 12.92
C LYS A 87 30.31 -14.57 14.17
N TYR A 88 31.59 -14.21 14.13
CA TYR A 88 32.57 -14.39 15.19
C TYR A 88 33.40 -13.10 15.36
N PRO A 89 34.03 -12.87 16.53
CA PRO A 89 34.96 -11.76 16.74
C PRO A 89 36.15 -11.79 15.77
#